data_AF-A0A1B6LTS4-F1
#
_entry.id   AF-A0A1B6LTS4-F1
#
_cell.length_a   1.000
_cell.length_b   1.000
_cell.length_c   1.000
_cell.angle_alpha   90.00
_cell.angle_beta   90.00
_cell.angle_gamma   90.00
#
_symmetry.space_group_name_H-M   'P 1'
#
loop_
_entity.id
_entity.type
_entity.pdbx_description
1 polymer ?
#
loop_
_entity_poly.entity_id
_entity_poly.type
_entity_poly.pdbx_seq_one_letter_code
_entity_poly.pdbx_strand_id
1 'polypeptide(L)'
;RYIAGLKQKYTQSNGRRPFGISCLIAGFDYDGKPHLYQTEPSGIYYEWKANATGRSAKTVREFLEKHYTMDDVATEKGTVKLAIKALLEVVQSGRKNLEIAVMRRGQPMQMLNAEQIDEYVAEIEKEKEEEAEKKKQKK
;
A
#
# COMPACT_ATOMS: atom_id res chain seq x y z
N ARG A 1 -1.56 -6.70 -18.04
CA ARG A 1 -2.62 -6.95 -19.06
C ARG A 1 -3.22 -8.36 -18.99
N TYR A 2 -2.41 -9.43 -18.99
CA TYR A 2 -2.90 -10.83 -18.99
C TYR A 2 -3.97 -11.13 -17.92
N ILE A 3 -3.69 -10.78 -16.66
CA ILE A 3 -4.62 -11.02 -15.53
C ILE A 3 -5.97 -10.32 -15.73
N ALA A 4 -5.95 -9.08 -16.21
CA ALA A 4 -7.16 -8.29 -16.44
C ALA A 4 -8.01 -8.89 -17.58
N GLY A 5 -7.37 -9.32 -18.67
CA GLY A 5 -8.05 -10.03 -19.76
C GLY A 5 -8.63 -11.38 -19.33
N LEU A 6 -7.92 -12.11 -18.46
CA LEU A 6 -8.45 -13.36 -17.89
C LEU A 6 -9.71 -13.10 -17.05
N LYS A 7 -9.71 -12.06 -16.20
CA LYS A 7 -10.88 -11.64 -15.42
C LYS A 7 -12.04 -11.25 -16.36
N GLN A 8 -11.77 -10.42 -17.36
CA GLN A 8 -12.77 -9.98 -18.34
C GLN A 8 -13.41 -11.15 -19.10
N LYS A 9 -12.60 -12.15 -19.51
CA LYS A 9 -13.10 -13.35 -20.21
C LYS A 9 -14.10 -14.12 -19.37
N TYR A 10 -13.86 -14.27 -18.07
CA TYR A 10 -14.79 -14.94 -17.15
C TYR A 10 -16.06 -14.11 -16.91
N THR A 11 -15.96 -12.78 -16.96
CA THR A 11 -17.12 -11.88 -16.86
C THR A 11 -18.03 -11.94 -18.09
N GLN A 12 -17.46 -12.11 -19.29
CA GLN A 12 -18.24 -12.14 -20.55
C GLN A 12 -18.69 -13.56 -20.97
N SER A 13 -18.18 -14.61 -20.33
CA SER A 13 -18.52 -15.99 -20.70
C SER A 13 -19.79 -16.47 -20.01
N ASN A 14 -20.74 -17.00 -20.80
CA ASN A 14 -21.93 -17.66 -20.27
C ASN A 14 -21.55 -18.86 -19.38
N GLY A 15 -22.28 -19.05 -18.28
CA GLY A 15 -22.06 -20.18 -17.36
C GLY A 15 -20.82 -20.07 -16.47
N ARG A 16 -20.12 -18.92 -16.45
CA ARG A 16 -18.99 -18.66 -15.55
C ARG A 16 -19.30 -17.51 -14.60
N ARG A 17 -18.74 -17.57 -13.40
CA ARG A 17 -18.78 -16.45 -12.43
C ARG A 17 -17.50 -15.63 -12.54
N PRO A 18 -17.57 -14.29 -12.46
CA PRO A 18 -16.39 -13.44 -12.28
C PRO A 18 -15.61 -13.84 -11.02
N PHE A 19 -14.29 -13.65 -11.03
CA PHE A 19 -13.42 -14.04 -9.91
C PHE A 19 -13.75 -13.34 -8.59
N GLY A 20 -14.35 -12.14 -8.63
CA GLY A 20 -14.72 -11.41 -7.42
C GLY A 20 -13.52 -10.89 -6.59
N ILE A 21 -12.34 -10.78 -7.20
CA ILE A 21 -11.13 -10.27 -6.53
C ILE A 21 -10.55 -9.05 -7.24
N SER A 22 -10.10 -8.08 -6.45
CA SER A 22 -9.22 -7.00 -6.89
C SER A 22 -7.79 -7.33 -6.47
N CYS A 23 -6.80 -7.00 -7.30
CA CYS A 23 -5.40 -7.29 -7.01
C CYS A 23 -4.54 -6.06 -7.21
N LEU A 24 -3.64 -5.80 -6.26
CA LEU A 24 -2.50 -4.91 -6.46
C LEU A 24 -1.32 -5.75 -6.95
N ILE A 25 -0.69 -5.30 -8.02
CA ILE A 25 0.44 -5.96 -8.67
C ILE A 25 1.56 -4.94 -8.72
N ALA A 26 2.64 -5.20 -7.97
CA ALA A 26 3.83 -4.36 -7.94
C ALA A 26 5.00 -5.11 -8.56
N GLY A 27 5.92 -4.37 -9.18
CA GLY A 27 7.12 -4.94 -9.77
C GLY A 27 8.03 -3.89 -10.39
N PHE A 28 9.12 -4.35 -10.99
CA PHE A 28 10.07 -3.51 -11.72
C PHE A 28 10.12 -3.96 -13.18
N ASP A 29 10.15 -3.01 -14.10
CA ASP A 29 10.44 -3.27 -15.51
C ASP A 29 11.96 -3.45 -15.74
N TYR A 30 12.35 -3.82 -16.97
CA TYR A 30 13.75 -4.08 -17.33
C TYR A 30 14.67 -2.86 -17.09
N ASP A 31 14.13 -1.66 -17.31
CA ASP A 31 14.79 -0.37 -17.04
C ASP A 31 14.96 -0.09 -15.52
N GLY A 32 14.35 -0.91 -14.66
CA GLY A 32 14.39 -0.76 -13.22
C GLY A 32 13.37 0.22 -12.66
N LYS A 33 12.42 0.70 -13.46
CA LYS A 33 11.35 1.57 -12.99
C LYS A 33 10.31 0.76 -12.19
N PRO A 34 9.92 1.19 -10.98
CA PRO A 34 8.86 0.54 -10.23
C PRO A 34 7.49 0.87 -10.82
N HIS A 35 6.61 -0.11 -10.86
CA HIS A 35 5.23 0.02 -11.30
C HIS A 35 4.27 -0.62 -10.30
N LEU A 36 3.11 0.02 -10.12
CA LEU A 36 2.02 -0.49 -9.32
C LEU A 36 0.73 -0.46 -10.14
N TYR A 37 0.15 -1.63 -10.36
CA TYR A 37 -1.11 -1.80 -11.09
C TYR A 37 -2.20 -2.35 -10.17
N GLN A 38 -3.41 -1.84 -10.33
CA GLN A 38 -4.61 -2.44 -9.75
C GLN A 38 -5.40 -3.13 -10.86
N THR A 39 -5.92 -4.33 -10.59
CA THR A 39 -6.88 -5.02 -11.46
C THR A 39 -8.19 -5.22 -10.73
N GLU A 40 -9.31 -4.99 -11.43
CA GLU A 40 -10.66 -5.15 -10.88
C GLU A 40 -11.36 -6.41 -11.41
N PRO A 41 -12.41 -6.92 -10.74
CA PRO A 41 -13.19 -8.07 -11.19
C PRO A 41 -13.82 -7.87 -12.58
N SER A 42 -14.09 -6.63 -12.97
CA SER A 42 -14.57 -6.26 -14.31
C SER A 42 -13.54 -6.53 -15.42
N GLY A 43 -12.28 -6.75 -15.05
CA GLY A 43 -11.16 -6.89 -15.99
C GLY A 43 -10.57 -5.57 -16.45
N ILE A 44 -10.93 -4.46 -15.80
CA ILE A 44 -10.25 -3.18 -15.96
C ILE A 44 -8.98 -3.17 -15.11
N TYR A 45 -7.96 -2.44 -15.56
CA TYR A 45 -6.74 -2.22 -14.79
C TYR A 45 -6.24 -0.77 -14.95
N TYR A 46 -5.58 -0.27 -13.91
CA TYR A 46 -5.04 1.09 -13.86
C TYR A 46 -3.65 1.09 -13.20
N GLU A 47 -2.81 2.03 -13.60
CA GLU A 47 -1.52 2.30 -12.96
C GLU A 47 -1.69 3.35 -11.85
N TRP A 48 -1.00 3.15 -10.74
CA TRP A 48 -1.08 4.01 -9.56
C TRP A 48 0.32 4.33 -9.02
N LYS A 49 0.46 5.49 -8.37
CA LYS A 49 1.68 5.80 -7.58
C LYS A 49 1.61 5.20 -6.18
N ALA A 50 0.45 5.31 -5.56
CA ALA A 50 0.09 4.65 -4.30
C ALA A 50 -1.39 4.27 -4.37
N ASN A 51 -1.77 3.15 -3.76
CA ASN A 51 -3.14 2.68 -3.80
C ASN A 51 -3.46 1.74 -2.63
N ALA A 52 -4.75 1.60 -2.32
CA ALA A 52 -5.25 0.68 -1.32
C ALA A 52 -6.49 -0.05 -1.83
N THR A 53 -6.66 -1.30 -1.45
CA THR A 53 -7.81 -2.14 -1.78
C THR A 53 -8.33 -2.87 -0.54
N GLY A 54 -9.56 -3.39 -0.60
CA GLY A 54 -10.21 -4.07 0.52
C GLY A 54 -11.02 -3.15 1.45
N ARG A 55 -11.19 -3.58 2.70
CA ARG A 55 -12.03 -2.88 3.70
C ARG A 55 -11.43 -1.51 4.02
N SER A 56 -12.29 -0.48 4.04
CA SER A 56 -11.89 0.90 4.34
C SER A 56 -10.84 1.50 3.38
N ALA A 57 -10.70 0.93 2.17
CA ALA A 57 -9.76 1.43 1.16
C ALA A 57 -9.98 2.92 0.80
N LYS A 58 -11.20 3.43 0.93
CA LYS A 58 -11.50 4.85 0.73
C LYS A 58 -10.74 5.74 1.73
N THR A 59 -10.82 5.43 3.01
CA THR A 59 -10.13 6.17 4.08
C THR A 59 -8.60 6.15 3.89
N VAL A 60 -8.06 4.97 3.54
CA VAL A 60 -6.61 4.82 3.28
C VAL A 60 -6.18 5.62 2.05
N ARG A 61 -6.98 5.63 0.98
CA ARG A 61 -6.68 6.44 -0.21
C ARG A 61 -6.73 7.94 0.08
N GLU A 62 -7.72 8.42 0.82
CA GLU A 62 -7.80 9.83 1.24
C GLU A 62 -6.61 10.23 2.13
N PHE A 63 -6.09 9.31 2.94
CA PHE A 63 -4.85 9.52 3.70
C PHE A 63 -3.65 9.63 2.77
N LEU A 64 -3.49 8.70 1.81
CA LEU A 64 -2.40 8.70 0.85
C LEU A 64 -2.43 9.94 -0.05
N GLU A 65 -3.61 10.41 -0.48
CA GLU A 65 -3.76 11.64 -1.27
C GLU A 65 -3.21 12.89 -0.56
N LYS A 66 -3.27 12.92 0.78
CA LYS A 66 -2.80 14.05 1.60
C LYS A 66 -1.33 13.95 1.98
N HIS A 67 -0.79 12.74 2.16
CA HIS A 67 0.53 12.51 2.75
C HIS A 67 1.54 11.89 1.77
N TYR A 68 1.12 11.51 0.57
CA TYR A 68 2.06 11.05 -0.45
C TYR A 68 2.77 12.25 -1.07
N THR A 69 4.05 12.41 -0.74
CA THR A 69 4.95 13.35 -1.40
C THR A 69 6.15 12.61 -1.99
N MET A 70 6.81 13.20 -2.99
CA MET A 70 8.01 12.58 -3.59
C MET A 70 9.17 12.50 -2.59
N ASP A 71 9.23 13.43 -1.63
CA ASP A 71 10.28 13.47 -0.62
C ASP A 71 10.08 12.34 0.40
N ASP A 72 8.84 12.08 0.82
CA ASP A 72 8.51 11.00 1.76
C ASP A 72 8.81 9.61 1.19
N VAL A 73 8.72 9.44 -0.13
CA VAL A 73 9.00 8.16 -0.81
C VAL A 73 10.36 8.10 -1.49
N ALA A 74 11.20 9.12 -1.33
CA ALA A 74 12.54 9.15 -1.92
C ALA A 74 13.45 8.05 -1.34
N THR A 75 13.17 7.61 -0.11
CA THR A 75 13.89 6.53 0.55
C THR A 75 12.96 5.35 0.82
N GLU A 76 13.53 4.16 0.89
CA GLU A 76 12.80 2.96 1.29
C GLU A 76 12.20 3.11 2.69
N LYS A 77 12.99 3.63 3.65
CA LYS A 77 12.55 3.87 5.02
C LYS A 77 11.31 4.75 5.05
N GLY A 78 11.32 5.86 4.30
CA GLY A 78 10.19 6.78 4.19
C GLY A 78 8.96 6.13 3.55
N THR A 79 9.17 5.36 2.47
CA THR A 79 8.09 4.62 1.79
C THR A 79 7.43 3.59 2.70
N VAL A 80 8.22 2.79 3.43
CA VAL A 80 7.72 1.81 4.40
C VAL A 80 6.96 2.50 5.52
N LYS A 81 7.51 3.60 6.04
CA LYS A 81 6.88 4.40 7.10
C LYS A 81 5.53 4.98 6.65
N LEU A 82 5.45 5.51 5.42
CA LEU A 82 4.19 6.01 4.85
C LEU A 82 3.15 4.89 4.71
N ALA A 83 3.56 3.70 4.24
CA ALA A 83 2.67 2.55 4.14
C ALA A 83 2.12 2.12 5.52
N ILE A 84 2.97 2.10 6.56
CA ILE A 84 2.55 1.78 7.93
C ILE A 84 1.60 2.86 8.46
N LYS A 85 1.92 4.15 8.29
CA LYS A 85 1.04 5.26 8.68
C LYS A 85 -0.34 5.10 8.06
N ALA A 86 -0.41 4.76 6.77
CA ALA A 86 -1.66 4.54 6.05
C ALA A 86 -2.48 3.35 6.57
N LEU A 87 -1.81 2.26 6.98
CA LEU A 87 -2.48 1.09 7.58
C LEU A 87 -2.98 1.35 9.00
N LEU A 88 -2.23 2.11 9.80
CA LEU A 88 -2.61 2.49 11.17
C LEU A 88 -3.85 3.38 11.25
N GLU A 89 -4.27 4.01 10.15
CA GLU A 89 -5.55 4.73 10.10
C GLU A 89 -6.78 3.81 10.20
N VAL A 90 -6.60 2.50 9.95
CA VAL A 90 -7.70 1.50 9.99
C VAL A 90 -7.44 0.42 11.05
N VAL A 91 -6.18 0.09 11.32
CA VAL A 91 -5.81 -0.95 12.29
C VAL A 91 -5.69 -0.35 13.69
N GLN A 92 -6.62 -0.71 14.57
CA GLN A 92 -6.63 -0.24 15.97
C GLN A 92 -5.64 -0.97 16.89
N SER A 93 -5.11 -2.13 16.48
CA SER A 93 -4.41 -3.08 17.38
C SER A 93 -2.90 -3.17 17.16
N GLY A 94 -2.26 -2.10 16.67
CA GLY A 94 -0.81 -2.02 16.50
C GLY A 94 -0.24 -3.10 15.58
N ARG A 95 0.99 -3.54 15.87
CA ARG A 95 1.81 -4.45 15.06
C ARG A 95 1.17 -5.80 14.69
N LYS A 96 0.34 -6.37 15.55
CA LYS A 96 -0.11 -7.79 15.42
C LYS A 96 -0.85 -8.09 14.11
N ASN A 97 -1.43 -7.07 13.49
CA ASN A 97 -2.20 -7.19 12.26
C ASN A 97 -1.48 -6.55 11.04
N LEU A 98 -0.18 -6.27 11.16
CA LEU A 98 0.61 -5.66 10.11
C LEU A 98 1.63 -6.66 9.55
N GLU A 99 1.55 -6.88 8.24
CA GLU A 99 2.56 -7.60 7.46
C GLU A 99 3.07 -6.66 6.37
N ILE A 100 4.38 -6.64 6.19
CA ILE A 100 5.03 -5.74 5.24
C ILE A 100 6.04 -6.53 4.44
N ALA A 101 5.92 -6.43 3.12
CA ALA A 101 6.86 -6.98 2.17
C ALA A 101 7.53 -5.83 1.40
N VAL A 102 8.85 -5.90 1.27
CA VAL A 102 9.63 -4.95 0.48
C VAL A 102 10.25 -5.69 -0.70
N MET A 103 10.05 -5.15 -1.90
CA MET A 103 10.66 -5.66 -3.12
C MET A 103 11.69 -4.64 -3.61
N ARG A 104 12.92 -5.10 -3.85
CA ARG A 104 14.01 -4.29 -4.40
C ARG A 104 14.45 -4.85 -5.75
N ARG A 105 14.96 -3.99 -6.63
CA ARG A 105 15.46 -4.43 -7.94
C ARG A 105 16.62 -5.40 -7.77
N GLY A 106 16.55 -6.55 -8.46
CA GLY A 106 17.61 -7.56 -8.46
C GLY A 106 17.74 -8.36 -7.16
N GLN A 107 16.80 -8.20 -6.23
CA GLN A 107 16.77 -8.97 -4.98
C GLN A 107 15.42 -9.69 -4.83
N PRO A 108 15.38 -10.84 -4.15
CA PRO A 108 14.11 -11.47 -3.80
C PRO A 108 13.31 -10.55 -2.88
N MET A 109 11.97 -10.67 -2.96
CA MET A 109 11.07 -9.98 -2.03
C MET A 109 11.38 -10.42 -0.59
N GLN A 110 11.44 -9.45 0.32
CA GLN A 110 11.72 -9.69 1.74
C GLN A 110 10.54 -9.28 2.58
N MET A 111 10.11 -10.17 3.48
CA MET A 111 9.16 -9.83 4.54
C MET A 111 9.94 -9.13 5.67
N LEU A 112 9.39 -8.04 6.20
CA LEU A 112 9.97 -7.40 7.37
C LEU A 112 9.71 -8.24 8.62
N ASN A 113 10.74 -8.32 9.45
CA ASN A 113 10.69 -9.06 10.69
C ASN A 113 9.87 -8.33 11.76
N ALA A 114 9.66 -9.06 12.85
CA ALA A 114 8.84 -8.61 13.93
C ALA A 114 9.26 -7.25 14.50
N GLU A 115 10.52 -7.23 14.91
CA GLU A 115 11.19 -6.13 15.59
C GLU A 115 11.28 -4.89 14.68
N GLN A 116 11.54 -5.09 13.39
CA GLN A 116 11.62 -3.99 12.43
C GLN A 116 10.29 -3.23 12.34
N ILE A 117 9.16 -3.95 12.29
CA ILE A 117 7.84 -3.32 12.26
C ILE A 117 7.57 -2.56 13.56
N ASP A 118 7.97 -3.10 14.71
CA ASP A 118 7.85 -2.41 16.02
C ASP A 118 8.64 -1.10 16.05
N GLU A 119 9.88 -1.10 15.55
CA GLU A 119 10.71 0.10 15.46
C GLU A 119 10.02 1.20 14.64
N TYR A 120 9.47 0.83 13.48
CA TYR A 120 8.72 1.77 12.64
C TYR A 120 7.46 2.29 13.33
N VAL A 121 6.69 1.43 13.99
CA VAL A 121 5.46 1.82 14.69
C VAL A 121 5.79 2.78 15.84
N ALA A 122 6.80 2.48 16.65
CA ALA A 122 7.24 3.33 17.75
C ALA A 122 7.71 4.71 17.25
N GLU A 123 8.48 4.75 16.15
CA GLU A 123 8.91 6.01 15.52
C GLU A 123 7.71 6.83 15.04
N ILE A 124 6.69 6.19 14.46
CA ILE A 124 5.47 6.85 13.98
C ILE A 124 4.61 7.39 15.13
N GLU A 125 4.45 6.62 16.20
CA GLU A 125 3.66 7.04 17.38
C GLU A 125 4.31 8.25 18.04
N LYS A 126 5.64 8.22 18.23
CA LYS A 126 6.39 9.34 18.78
C LYS A 126 6.25 10.61 17.92
N GLU A 127 6.33 10.49 16.60
CA GLU A 127 6.10 11.64 15.70
C GLU A 127 4.67 12.19 15.80
N LYS A 128 3.66 11.32 15.89
CA LYS A 128 2.26 11.74 16.04
C LYS A 128 2.07 12.50 17.36
N GLU A 129 2.70 12.07 18.45
CA GLU A 129 2.69 12.76 19.74
C GLU A 129 3.36 14.13 19.66
N GLU A 130 4.57 14.21 19.09
CA GLU A 130 5.30 15.47 18.91
C GLU A 130 4.54 16.47 18.02
N GLU A 131 3.89 16.00 16.95
CA GLU A 131 3.03 16.84 16.13
C GLU A 131 1.80 17.35 16.89
N ALA A 132 1.20 16.51 17.73
CA ALA A 132 0.07 16.90 18.56
C ALA A 132 0.47 17.93 19.62
N GLU A 133 1.64 17.78 20.24
CA GLU A 133 2.19 18.77 21.19
C GLU A 133 2.51 20.09 20.51
N LYS A 134 3.16 20.07 19.34
CA LYS A 134 3.43 21.29 18.55
C LYS A 134 2.15 22.02 18.13
N LYS A 135 1.08 21.27 17.80
CA LYS A 135 -0.24 21.85 17.50
C LYS A 135 -0.92 22.43 18.74
N LYS A 136 -0.70 21.86 19.94
CA LYS A 136 -1.19 22.40 21.22
C LYS A 136 -0.45 23.67 21.64
N GLN A 137 0.87 23.74 21.43
CA GLN A 137 1.68 24.92 21.77
C GLN A 137 1.47 26.12 20.82
N LYS A 138 0.98 25.89 19.61
CA LYS A 138 0.63 26.95 18.63
C LYS A 138 -0.80 27.50 18.80
N LYS A 139 -1.60 26.92 19.69
CA LYS A 139 -2.95 27.38 20.05
C LYS A 139 -2.88 28.18 21.35
#